data_AF-C3U0D7-F1
#
_entry.id   AF-C3U0D7-F1
#
_cell.length_a   1.000
_cell.length_b   1.000
_cell.length_c   1.000
_cell.angle_alpha   90.00
_cell.angle_beta   90.00
_cell.angle_gamma   90.00
#
_symmetry.space_group_name_H-M   'P 1'
#
loop_
_entity.id
_entity.type
_entity.pdbx_description
1 polymer ?
#
loop_
_entity_poly.entity_id
_entity_poly.type
_entity_poly.pdbx_seq_one_letter_code
_entity_poly.pdbx_strand_id
1 'polypeptide(L)'
;MSSEAPLKDLPKVDSVLKEQLEGFSPDKLKKTDTAEKTALPTKEDIDAEKGQQALCQGIEGFDPSALKKTETQEKNVLPTKEVIEQEKKA
;
A
#
# COMPACT_ATOMS: atom_id res chain seq x y z
N MET A 1 -10.72 -4.70 29.37
CA MET A 1 -11.72 -5.56 30.06
C MET A 1 -12.54 -6.26 28.98
N SER A 2 -12.08 -7.41 28.48
CA SER A 2 -12.89 -8.21 27.56
C SER A 2 -13.96 -8.93 28.37
N SER A 3 -15.23 -8.61 28.14
CA SER A 3 -16.36 -9.29 28.77
C SER A 3 -16.44 -10.71 28.22
N GLU A 4 -16.01 -11.68 29.01
CA GLU A 4 -16.18 -13.10 28.71
C GLU A 4 -17.66 -13.47 28.96
N ALA A 5 -18.37 -13.81 27.89
CA ALA A 5 -19.77 -14.23 27.98
C ALA A 5 -19.89 -15.56 28.75
N PRO A 6 -20.92 -15.77 29.59
CA PRO A 6 -21.09 -17.02 30.32
C PRO A 6 -21.22 -18.21 29.37
N LEU A 7 -20.53 -19.32 29.65
CA LEU A 7 -20.46 -20.52 28.81
C LEU A 7 -21.83 -21.08 28.36
N LYS A 8 -22.88 -20.80 29.14
CA LYS A 8 -24.27 -21.22 28.92
C LYS A 8 -25.02 -20.40 27.83
N ASP A 9 -24.53 -19.19 27.55
CA ASP A 9 -25.14 -18.26 26.59
C ASP A 9 -24.46 -18.34 25.20
N LEU A 10 -23.41 -19.17 25.08
CA LEU A 10 -22.79 -19.46 23.78
C LEU A 10 -23.67 -20.40 22.96
N PRO A 11 -23.72 -20.21 21.62
CA PRO A 11 -24.43 -21.11 20.74
C PRO A 11 -23.91 -22.54 20.90
N LYS A 12 -24.81 -23.48 21.20
CA LYS A 12 -24.48 -24.90 21.32
C LYS A 12 -24.19 -25.46 19.94
N VAL A 13 -23.05 -26.13 19.82
CA VAL A 13 -22.68 -26.88 18.61
C VAL A 13 -23.79 -27.90 18.31
N ASP A 14 -24.24 -27.92 17.07
CA ASP A 14 -25.25 -28.87 16.59
C ASP A 14 -24.80 -30.32 16.87
N SER A 15 -25.74 -31.18 17.29
CA SER A 15 -25.45 -32.56 17.71
C SER A 15 -24.76 -33.37 16.62
N VAL A 16 -25.10 -33.12 15.34
CA VAL A 16 -24.50 -33.81 14.21
C VAL A 16 -23.02 -33.44 14.06
N LEU A 17 -22.71 -32.15 14.23
CA LEU A 17 -21.33 -31.65 14.13
C LEU A 17 -20.47 -32.17 15.30
N LYS A 18 -21.05 -32.31 16.49
CA LYS A 18 -20.36 -32.84 17.67
C LYS A 18 -19.94 -34.29 17.46
N GLU A 19 -20.83 -35.14 16.97
CA GLU A 19 -20.53 -36.56 16.67
C GLU A 19 -19.48 -36.70 15.56
N GLN A 20 -19.56 -35.85 14.53
CA GLN A 20 -18.57 -35.83 13.44
C GLN A 20 -17.17 -35.43 13.91
N LEU A 21 -17.07 -34.49 14.86
CA LEU A 21 -15.81 -34.07 15.46
C LEU A 21 -15.24 -35.12 16.40
N GLU A 22 -16.08 -35.80 17.19
CA GLU A 22 -15.67 -36.88 18.08
C GLU A 22 -15.18 -38.13 17.31
N GLY A 23 -15.80 -38.43 16.16
CA GLY A 23 -15.39 -39.50 15.25
C GLY A 23 -14.31 -39.12 14.23
N PHE A 24 -13.82 -37.88 14.26
CA PHE A 24 -12.81 -37.41 13.34
C PHE A 24 -11.45 -38.04 13.65
N SER A 25 -10.95 -38.84 12.71
CA SER A 25 -9.58 -39.38 12.78
C SER A 25 -8.65 -38.47 11.97
N PRO A 26 -7.60 -37.92 12.59
CA PRO A 26 -6.62 -37.08 11.90
C PRO A 26 -5.83 -37.84 10.82
N ASP A 27 -5.86 -39.18 10.83
CA ASP A 27 -5.23 -40.03 9.81
C ASP A 27 -5.93 -39.94 8.45
N LYS A 28 -7.20 -39.47 8.43
CA LYS A 28 -7.96 -39.21 7.21
C LYS A 28 -7.57 -37.89 6.54
N LEU A 29 -6.79 -37.04 7.21
CA LEU A 29 -6.26 -35.83 6.59
C LEU A 29 -5.17 -36.20 5.59
N LYS A 30 -5.27 -35.62 4.39
CA LYS A 30 -4.22 -35.76 3.38
C LYS A 30 -2.93 -35.14 3.92
N LYS A 31 -1.83 -35.88 3.85
CA LYS A 31 -0.50 -35.34 4.10
C LYS A 31 -0.30 -34.16 3.15
N THR A 32 0.01 -33.01 3.73
CA THR A 32 0.26 -31.77 3.02
C THR A 32 1.60 -31.25 3.53
N ASP A 33 2.53 -31.01 2.62
CA ASP A 33 3.83 -30.42 2.98
C ASP A 33 3.63 -28.94 3.28
N THR A 34 3.85 -28.55 4.53
CA THR A 34 3.88 -27.15 4.95
C THR A 34 5.26 -26.58 4.66
N ALA A 35 5.34 -25.76 3.61
CA ALA A 35 6.56 -25.00 3.31
C ALA A 35 6.61 -23.74 4.20
N GLU A 36 7.47 -23.73 5.22
CA GLU A 36 7.87 -22.50 5.89
C GLU A 36 8.72 -21.66 4.91
N LYS A 37 8.18 -20.54 4.44
CA LYS A 37 8.98 -19.56 3.66
C LYS A 37 9.85 -18.74 4.61
N THR A 38 10.91 -19.35 5.12
CA THR A 38 12.01 -18.67 5.85
C THR A 38 13.12 -18.21 4.90
N ALA A 39 12.77 -17.87 3.64
CA ALA A 39 13.75 -17.33 2.71
C ALA A 39 14.16 -15.94 3.20
N LEU A 40 15.45 -15.79 3.52
CA LEU A 40 16.03 -14.48 3.76
C LEU A 40 15.90 -13.65 2.47
N PRO A 41 15.73 -12.31 2.60
CA PRO A 41 15.81 -11.42 1.45
C PRO A 41 17.06 -11.71 0.63
N THR A 42 16.91 -11.68 -0.69
CA THR A 42 18.06 -11.83 -1.59
C THR A 42 18.94 -10.58 -1.52
N LYS A 43 20.17 -10.68 -2.05
CA LYS A 43 21.06 -9.52 -2.14
C LYS A 43 20.43 -8.42 -3.00
N GLU A 44 19.76 -8.83 -4.06
CA GLU A 44 19.01 -7.97 -4.97
C GLU A 44 17.89 -7.21 -4.24
N ASP A 45 17.13 -7.88 -3.37
CA ASP A 45 16.07 -7.26 -2.57
C ASP A 45 16.63 -6.16 -1.65
N ILE A 46 17.76 -6.44 -1.00
CA ILE A 46 18.43 -5.50 -0.08
C ILE A 46 18.99 -4.30 -0.84
N ASP A 47 19.62 -4.54 -1.99
CA ASP A 47 20.23 -3.46 -2.79
C ASP A 47 19.13 -2.57 -3.40
N ALA A 48 18.00 -3.15 -3.81
CA ALA A 48 16.83 -2.40 -4.27
C ALA A 48 16.24 -1.52 -3.15
N GLU A 49 16.05 -2.07 -1.95
CA GLU A 49 15.51 -1.32 -0.81
C GLU A 49 16.44 -0.17 -0.39
N LYS A 50 17.75 -0.39 -0.36
CA LYS A 50 18.74 0.67 -0.11
C LYS A 50 18.66 1.78 -1.15
N GLY A 51 18.52 1.43 -2.43
CA GLY A 51 18.38 2.41 -3.51
C GLY A 51 17.12 3.27 -3.35
N GLN A 52 15.99 2.64 -3.04
CA GLN A 52 14.73 3.35 -2.78
C GLN A 52 14.84 4.24 -1.53
N GLN A 53 15.42 3.74 -0.45
CA GLN A 53 15.62 4.51 0.78
C GLN A 53 16.50 5.74 0.54
N ALA A 54 17.61 5.58 -0.18
CA ALA A 54 18.49 6.69 -0.53
C ALA A 54 17.79 7.75 -1.39
N LEU A 55 16.93 7.32 -2.33
CA LEU A 55 16.11 8.24 -3.13
C LEU A 55 15.12 9.03 -2.26
N CYS A 56 14.37 8.34 -1.40
CA CYS A 56 13.41 9.01 -0.51
C CYS A 56 14.12 10.01 0.41
N GLN A 57 15.22 9.62 1.04
CA GLN A 57 16.03 10.50 1.89
C GLN A 57 16.58 11.70 1.13
N GLY A 58 17.03 11.49 -0.11
CA GLY A 58 17.51 12.56 -0.98
C GLY A 58 16.43 13.58 -1.32
N ILE A 59 15.16 13.14 -1.50
CA ILE A 59 14.02 14.01 -1.78
C ILE A 59 13.56 14.73 -0.50
N GLU A 60 13.42 14.01 0.61
CA GLU A 60 12.97 14.57 1.89
C GLU A 60 13.97 15.58 2.48
N GLY A 61 15.27 15.29 2.33
CA GLY A 61 16.36 16.14 2.80
C GLY A 61 16.81 17.21 1.80
N PHE A 62 16.16 17.31 0.63
CA PHE A 62 16.55 18.28 -0.38
C PHE A 62 16.35 19.72 0.10
N ASP A 63 17.44 20.49 0.20
CA ASP A 63 17.37 21.93 0.51
C ASP A 63 16.96 22.72 -0.74
N PRO A 64 15.74 23.31 -0.78
CA PRO A 64 15.30 24.11 -1.92
C PRO A 64 16.16 25.35 -2.15
N SER A 65 16.91 25.80 -1.13
CA SER A 65 17.80 26.96 -1.23
C SER A 65 19.04 26.66 -2.07
N ALA A 66 19.38 25.39 -2.26
CA ALA A 66 20.46 24.96 -3.15
C ALA A 66 20.10 25.10 -4.65
N LEU A 67 18.83 25.37 -4.98
CA LEU A 67 18.42 25.66 -6.35
C LEU A 67 18.97 27.01 -6.81
N LYS A 68 19.54 27.02 -8.01
CA LYS A 68 19.99 28.26 -8.65
C LYS A 68 18.81 29.19 -8.90
N LYS A 69 18.94 30.45 -8.48
CA LYS A 69 17.96 31.48 -8.80
C LYS A 69 17.87 31.64 -10.32
N THR A 70 16.64 31.59 -10.82
CA THR A 70 16.31 31.74 -12.23
C THR A 70 15.11 32.67 -12.32
N GLU A 71 15.18 33.66 -13.21
CA GLU A 71 14.07 34.54 -13.53
C GLU A 71 13.20 33.87 -14.59
N THR A 72 11.92 33.63 -14.26
CA THR A 72 10.96 33.05 -15.20
C THR A 72 10.32 34.15 -16.03
N GLN A 73 10.53 34.14 -17.36
CA GLN A 73 9.84 35.05 -18.29
C GLN A 73 8.51 34.46 -18.74
N GLU A 74 7.43 34.80 -18.05
CA GLU A 74 6.07 34.43 -18.45
C GLU A 74 5.58 35.33 -19.60
N LYS A 75 5.53 34.80 -20.81
CA LYS A 75 5.02 35.51 -22.01
C LYS A 75 3.52 35.35 -22.17
N ASN A 76 2.77 35.61 -21.10
CA ASN A 76 1.31 35.57 -21.12
C ASN A 76 0.76 36.99 -21.26
N VAL A 77 0.98 37.58 -22.43
CA VAL A 77 0.45 38.92 -22.73
C VAL A 77 -1.02 38.79 -23.09
N LEU A 78 -1.86 39.57 -22.41
CA LEU A 78 -3.26 39.71 -22.82
C LEU A 78 -3.31 40.35 -24.21
N PRO A 79 -4.23 39.89 -25.08
CA PRO A 79 -4.41 40.51 -26.39
C PRO A 79 -4.75 42.00 -26.21
N THR A 80 -4.17 42.85 -27.06
CA THR A 80 -4.48 44.28 -27.05
C THR A 80 -5.90 44.51 -27.58
N LYS A 81 -6.47 45.69 -27.29
CA LYS A 81 -7.80 46.07 -27.81
C LYS A 81 -7.89 45.97 -29.33
N GLU A 82 -6.80 46.29 -30.02
CA GLU A 82 -6.68 46.21 -31.49
C GLU A 82 -6.80 44.77 -31.99
N VAL A 83 -6.12 43.82 -31.33
CA VAL A 83 -6.20 42.39 -31.67
C VAL A 83 -7.61 41.86 -31.43
N ILE A 84 -8.22 42.24 -30.30
CA ILE A 84 -9.61 41.85 -29.97
C ILE A 84 -10.60 42.39 -31.01
N GLU A 85 -10.41 43.62 -31.47
CA GLU A 85 -11.27 44.22 -32.50
C GLU A 85 -11.05 43.63 -33.89
N GLN A 86 -9.82 43.24 -34.24
CA GLN A 86 -9.54 42.51 -35.48
C GLN A 86 -10.21 41.13 -35.48
N GLU A 87 -10.12 40.37 -34.39
CA GLU A 87 -10.76 39.06 -34.27
C GLU A 87 -12.29 39.16 -34.29
N LYS A 88 -12.88 40.20 -33.68
CA LYS A 88 -14.34 40.42 -33.73
C LYS A 88 -14.88 40.75 -35.12
N LYS A 89 -14.02 41.17 -36.05
CA LYS A 89 -14.39 41.53 -37.43
C LYS A 89 -14.18 40.39 -38.44
N ALA A 90 -13.52 39.30 -38.03
CA ALA A 90 -13.41 38.07 -38.80
C ALA A 90 -14.66 37.19 -38.62
#